data_AF-A0A923TZW1-F1
#
_entry.id   AF-A0A923TZW1-F1
#
_cell.length_a   1.000
_cell.length_b   1.000
_cell.length_c   1.000
_cell.angle_alpha   90.00
_cell.angle_beta   90.00
_cell.angle_gamma   90.00
#
_symmetry.space_group_name_H-M   'P 1'
#
loop_
_entity.id
_entity.type
_entity.pdbx_description
1 polymer ?
#
loop_
_entity_poly.entity_id
_entity_poly.type
_entity_poly.pdbx_seq_one_letter_code
_entity_poly.pdbx_strand_id
1 'polypeptide(L)'
;KDGTNGTNGLDGRTVLNGASDPVSTTGANGDFYINSTSSKIFGPKAAGTWPTGVNLVGSAGTNGSSGSNGTNGTNGTNGLDGRTVLSGVSDPVSTTGTNGDFYINTTSNKIFGPKAAGIWPTGVNLVGPAGSSDNLGNHTATQNIILGSNYLSGDGGNEGIKIDALGNVGIGINPTTPTPLFVYRPSSAFGPGTGTIIAYRSGGTNAGDGGSSWSYNNADGALRAINFGSNNYSAGVYGSSPLTVSNNAGVVGTNSGGTIFGALAYNDGTTSYGLYTPDRLYVGGTSTLNGVVTIGNTLRLPTGAGLNKVLTSDALGNASWQALSTVAIGTGTQNYISKWNNTPGTTLVNSIIYDNGTNVGIGTASPQNKLDVEGGMVIGTTYAGVTAAPINGLLVQGNVGLGIANPLVNLAISGAISYDQLPQMYASDGGLNPGDHTYIRIDNQVSTSITSISNGLEIGQMLIIEYIGNNSLTIRNNGNTKMATDFTMDIDDIITFIWNGSDWIEISRRKN
;
A
#
# COMPACT_ATOMS: atom_id res chain seq x y z
N LYS A 1 -21.93 91.72 106.82
CA LYS A 1 -21.07 90.51 106.94
C LYS A 1 -20.86 90.08 105.51
N ASP A 2 -19.76 90.57 104.96
CA ASP A 2 -19.57 90.68 103.53
C ASP A 2 -18.76 89.44 103.17
N GLY A 3 -19.40 88.50 102.48
CA GLY A 3 -18.75 87.28 102.03
C GLY A 3 -17.74 87.64 100.95
N THR A 4 -16.47 87.36 101.20
CA THR A 4 -15.40 87.49 100.21
C THR A 4 -15.71 86.63 98.98
N ASN A 5 -15.53 87.19 97.79
CA ASN A 5 -15.60 86.46 96.52
C ASN A 5 -14.75 85.18 96.59
N GLY A 6 -15.30 84.06 96.11
CA GLY A 6 -14.57 82.79 96.00
C GLY A 6 -13.36 82.94 95.06
N THR A 7 -12.28 82.23 95.38
CA THR A 7 -11.09 82.13 94.53
C THR A 7 -11.46 81.61 93.15
N ASN A 8 -10.99 82.26 92.08
CA ASN A 8 -11.09 81.73 90.72
C ASN A 8 -10.55 80.27 90.68
N GLY A 9 -11.27 79.35 90.06
CA GLY A 9 -10.82 77.97 89.90
C GLY A 9 -9.53 77.90 89.07
N LEU A 10 -8.66 76.92 89.36
CA LEU A 10 -7.46 76.66 88.54
C LEU A 10 -7.85 76.45 87.07
N ASP A 11 -7.04 76.99 86.16
CA ASP A 11 -7.22 76.86 84.72
C ASP A 11 -7.48 75.40 84.31
N GLY A 12 -8.54 75.19 83.54
CA GLY A 12 -8.92 73.87 83.04
C GLY A 12 -7.83 73.29 82.15
N ARG A 13 -7.52 71.99 82.33
CA ARG A 13 -6.60 71.25 81.45
C ARG A 13 -7.18 71.25 80.03
N THR A 14 -6.38 71.66 79.05
CA THR A 14 -6.83 71.92 77.68
C THR A 14 -6.14 70.97 76.69
N VAL A 15 -6.79 70.69 75.56
CA VAL A 15 -6.14 70.05 74.41
C VAL A 15 -5.72 71.16 73.44
N LEU A 16 -4.41 71.31 73.26
CA LEU A 16 -3.77 72.28 72.37
C LEU A 16 -3.49 71.63 71.00
N ASN A 17 -3.23 72.44 69.96
CA ASN A 17 -2.85 71.92 68.65
C ASN A 17 -1.85 72.82 67.91
N GLY A 18 -1.17 72.25 66.92
CA GLY A 18 -0.35 72.99 65.96
C GLY A 18 0.38 72.08 64.98
N ALA A 19 1.20 72.66 64.11
CA ALA A 19 1.82 71.95 62.99
C ALA A 19 3.16 71.25 63.33
N SER A 20 3.71 71.50 64.52
CA SER A 20 4.99 70.98 65.00
C SER A 20 4.83 70.37 66.39
N ASP A 21 5.77 69.50 66.79
CA ASP A 21 5.74 68.85 68.11
C ASP A 21 5.86 69.91 69.23
N PRO A 22 5.16 69.73 70.37
CA PRO A 22 5.11 70.73 71.42
C PRO A 22 6.44 70.85 72.16
N VAL A 23 6.86 72.08 72.45
CA VAL A 23 8.06 72.35 73.25
C VAL A 23 7.71 72.52 74.74
N SER A 24 8.71 72.44 75.62
CA SER A 24 8.50 72.46 77.08
C SER A 24 7.84 73.75 77.61
N THR A 25 7.86 74.85 76.85
CA THR A 25 7.14 76.09 77.19
C THR A 25 5.68 76.11 76.72
N THR A 26 5.28 75.20 75.84
CA THR A 26 3.91 75.09 75.33
C THR A 26 3.01 74.39 76.34
N GLY A 27 1.91 75.02 76.76
CA GLY A 27 0.90 74.45 77.66
C GLY A 27 1.33 74.28 79.13
N ALA A 28 0.36 74.03 80.00
CA ALA A 28 0.54 73.75 81.41
C ALA A 28 0.65 72.23 81.69
N ASN A 29 1.15 71.86 82.88
CA ASN A 29 1.14 70.46 83.30
C ASN A 29 -0.32 69.97 83.41
N GLY A 30 -0.62 68.86 82.74
CA GLY A 30 -1.95 68.28 82.62
C GLY A 30 -2.56 68.44 81.23
N ASP A 31 -2.02 69.31 80.37
CA ASP A 31 -2.53 69.52 79.01
C ASP A 31 -2.17 68.37 78.07
N PHE A 32 -2.96 68.22 77.00
CA PHE A 32 -2.65 67.39 75.83
C PHE A 32 -2.38 68.29 74.61
N TYR A 33 -1.65 67.79 73.61
CA TYR A 33 -1.32 68.53 72.38
C TYR A 33 -1.44 67.62 71.16
N ILE A 34 -2.05 68.10 70.08
CA ILE A 34 -2.15 67.38 68.80
C ILE A 34 -1.29 68.08 67.75
N ASN A 35 -0.31 67.35 67.20
CA ASN A 35 0.39 67.75 65.99
C ASN A 35 -0.43 67.33 64.77
N SER A 36 -1.02 68.30 64.06
CA SER A 36 -1.87 68.06 62.90
C SER A 36 -1.11 67.60 61.65
N THR A 37 0.20 67.84 61.58
CA THR A 37 1.04 67.47 60.42
C THR A 37 1.56 66.04 60.56
N SER A 38 2.09 65.69 61.73
CA SER A 38 2.57 64.33 62.01
C SER A 38 1.46 63.38 62.48
N SER A 39 0.25 63.89 62.67
CA SER A 39 -0.90 63.18 63.23
C SER A 39 -0.55 62.49 64.54
N LYS A 40 0.15 63.19 65.45
CA LYS A 40 0.52 62.67 66.78
C LYS A 40 -0.20 63.40 67.89
N ILE A 41 -0.57 62.68 68.95
CA ILE A 41 -1.01 63.26 70.22
C ILE A 41 0.07 63.11 71.29
N PHE A 42 0.30 64.17 72.05
CA PHE A 42 1.24 64.28 73.14
C PHE A 42 0.46 64.60 74.42
N GLY A 43 0.79 63.96 75.54
CA GLY A 43 0.23 64.31 76.85
C GLY A 43 -0.17 63.12 77.73
N PRO A 44 -0.59 63.38 78.99
CA PRO A 44 -0.63 64.71 79.60
C PRO A 44 0.77 65.23 79.91
N LYS A 45 1.01 66.53 79.73
CA LYS A 45 2.28 67.17 80.12
C LYS A 45 2.49 67.02 81.63
N ALA A 46 3.68 66.63 82.08
CA ALA A 46 3.97 66.47 83.50
C ALA A 46 5.36 66.99 83.85
N ALA A 47 5.48 67.65 85.01
CA ALA A 47 6.73 68.23 85.52
C ALA A 47 7.48 69.11 84.48
N GLY A 48 6.74 69.86 83.64
CA GLY A 48 7.29 70.75 82.62
C GLY A 48 7.66 70.06 81.30
N THR A 49 7.49 68.74 81.18
CA THR A 49 7.94 67.97 80.02
C THR A 49 6.77 67.30 79.29
N TRP A 50 6.82 67.31 77.95
CA TRP A 50 5.89 66.56 77.12
C TRP A 50 6.36 65.12 76.95
N PRO A 51 5.48 64.12 77.16
CA PRO A 51 5.81 62.73 76.82
C PRO A 51 5.89 62.55 75.30
N THR A 52 6.49 61.45 74.85
CA THR A 52 6.61 61.09 73.43
C THR A 52 5.26 61.01 72.74
N GLY A 53 5.15 61.58 71.54
CA GLY A 53 3.90 61.62 70.78
C GLY A 53 3.50 60.26 70.20
N VAL A 54 2.21 59.94 70.28
CA VAL A 54 1.60 58.70 69.77
C VAL A 54 0.84 59.01 68.47
N ASN A 55 1.01 58.20 67.42
CA ASN A 55 0.29 58.38 66.15
C ASN A 55 -1.22 58.16 66.32
N LEU A 56 -2.02 59.07 65.76
CA LEU A 56 -3.49 59.06 65.73
C LEU A 56 -4.05 58.29 64.53
N VAL A 57 -3.21 57.99 63.53
CA VAL A 57 -3.55 57.14 62.37
C VAL A 57 -2.61 55.95 62.32
N GLY A 58 -3.18 54.74 62.26
CA GLY A 58 -2.43 53.51 62.03
C GLY A 58 -1.95 53.39 60.59
N SER A 59 -0.92 52.58 60.33
CA SER A 59 -0.56 52.17 58.97
C SER A 59 -1.77 51.52 58.27
N ALA A 60 -1.93 51.74 56.96
CA ALA A 60 -3.00 51.11 56.17
C ALA A 60 -3.05 49.59 56.44
N GLY A 61 -4.24 49.10 56.83
CA GLY A 61 -4.39 47.74 57.35
C GLY A 61 -4.24 46.66 56.29
N THR A 62 -3.69 45.51 56.69
CA THR A 62 -4.03 44.21 56.10
C THR A 62 -5.14 43.59 56.96
N ASN A 63 -6.14 42.95 56.34
CA ASN A 63 -7.31 42.44 57.05
C ASN A 63 -6.98 41.18 57.89
N GLY A 64 -7.53 41.10 59.12
CA GLY A 64 -7.00 40.27 60.22
C GLY A 64 -7.83 39.05 60.66
N SER A 65 -7.33 38.36 61.69
CA SER A 65 -8.03 37.34 62.48
C SER A 65 -8.37 37.89 63.87
N SER A 66 -9.58 37.65 64.37
CA SER A 66 -10.07 38.17 65.66
C SER A 66 -9.43 37.42 66.85
N GLY A 67 -8.84 38.14 67.80
CA GLY A 67 -8.40 37.64 69.11
C GLY A 67 -9.38 38.04 70.22
N SER A 68 -9.58 37.14 71.19
CA SER A 68 -10.56 37.22 72.29
C SER A 68 -10.36 38.41 73.26
N ASN A 69 -11.48 38.97 73.76
CA ASN A 69 -11.49 39.98 74.84
C ASN A 69 -10.83 39.44 76.13
N GLY A 70 -9.88 40.20 76.69
CA GLY A 70 -9.38 40.03 78.05
C GLY A 70 -10.33 40.63 79.09
N THR A 71 -10.33 40.10 80.31
CA THR A 71 -11.18 40.53 81.43
C THR A 71 -10.83 41.95 81.93
N ASN A 72 -11.85 42.76 82.24
CA ASN A 72 -11.70 44.09 82.83
C ASN A 72 -11.02 44.05 84.21
N GLY A 73 -10.04 44.94 84.43
CA GLY A 73 -9.53 45.26 85.77
C GLY A 73 -10.45 46.22 86.52
N THR A 74 -10.38 46.21 87.86
CA THR A 74 -11.21 47.04 88.74
C THR A 74 -10.88 48.54 88.63
N ASN A 75 -11.91 49.40 88.57
CA ASN A 75 -11.80 50.86 88.48
C ASN A 75 -11.19 51.50 89.74
N GLY A 76 -10.31 52.49 89.54
CA GLY A 76 -9.89 53.45 90.56
C GLY A 76 -10.91 54.58 90.75
N THR A 77 -10.83 55.31 91.87
CA THR A 77 -11.77 56.39 92.24
C THR A 77 -11.63 57.65 91.36
N ASN A 78 -12.78 58.24 91.01
CA ASN A 78 -12.93 59.39 90.11
C ASN A 78 -12.32 60.70 90.65
N GLY A 79 -11.71 61.50 89.78
CA GLY A 79 -11.36 62.91 90.01
C GLY A 79 -12.42 63.87 89.46
N LEU A 80 -12.49 65.10 90.01
CA LEU A 80 -13.50 66.13 89.72
C LEU A 80 -13.48 66.65 88.27
N ASP A 81 -14.67 66.90 87.72
CA ASP A 81 -15.03 67.07 86.31
C ASP A 81 -14.18 68.07 85.50
N GLY A 82 -13.47 67.55 84.48
CA GLY A 82 -12.86 68.32 83.39
C GLY A 82 -13.71 68.27 82.13
N ARG A 83 -13.57 69.26 81.24
CA ARG A 83 -14.25 69.37 79.93
C ARG A 83 -14.25 68.00 79.22
N THR A 84 -15.43 67.50 78.88
CA THR A 84 -15.64 66.10 78.51
C THR A 84 -15.80 65.93 76.99
N VAL A 85 -15.37 64.77 76.48
CA VAL A 85 -15.82 64.28 75.18
C VAL A 85 -17.02 63.38 75.42
N LEU A 86 -18.20 63.91 75.13
CA LEU A 86 -19.45 63.18 75.19
C LEU A 86 -19.60 62.29 73.96
N SER A 87 -20.43 61.27 74.04
CA SER A 87 -20.78 60.46 72.88
C SER A 87 -22.23 60.02 72.93
N GLY A 88 -22.74 59.63 71.76
CA GLY A 88 -24.02 58.96 71.66
C GLY A 88 -24.32 58.60 70.20
N VAL A 89 -25.57 58.22 69.96
CA VAL A 89 -26.01 57.62 68.70
C VAL A 89 -26.75 58.61 67.79
N SER A 90 -26.97 59.83 68.25
CA SER A 90 -27.64 60.92 67.55
C SER A 90 -26.83 62.22 67.67
N ASP A 91 -27.10 63.19 66.81
CA ASP A 91 -26.42 64.49 66.89
C ASP A 91 -26.77 65.18 68.22
N PRO A 92 -25.83 65.91 68.84
CA PRO A 92 -26.04 66.48 70.17
C PRO A 92 -27.05 67.62 70.13
N VAL A 93 -27.99 67.63 71.07
CA VAL A 93 -28.94 68.73 71.23
C VAL A 93 -28.37 69.83 72.13
N SER A 94 -28.94 71.03 72.09
CA SER A 94 -28.44 72.20 72.84
C SER A 94 -28.43 72.00 74.36
N THR A 95 -29.19 71.05 74.91
CA THR A 95 -29.16 70.69 76.34
C THR A 95 -28.10 69.64 76.68
N THR A 96 -27.51 68.97 75.69
CA THR A 96 -26.45 67.97 75.89
C THR A 96 -25.11 68.67 76.10
N GLY A 97 -24.45 68.40 77.23
CA GLY A 97 -23.13 68.95 77.57
C GLY A 97 -23.11 70.44 77.92
N THR A 98 -21.95 70.88 78.35
CA THR A 98 -21.62 72.25 78.73
C THR A 98 -20.74 72.92 77.68
N ASN A 99 -20.61 74.25 77.73
CA ASN A 99 -19.73 74.95 76.80
C ASN A 99 -18.27 74.51 77.03
N GLY A 100 -17.59 74.13 75.94
CA GLY A 100 -16.25 73.58 75.94
C GLY A 100 -16.19 72.06 75.69
N ASP A 101 -17.32 71.35 75.76
CA ASP A 101 -17.38 69.91 75.49
C ASP A 101 -17.27 69.62 73.97
N PHE A 102 -16.75 68.44 73.65
CA PHE A 102 -16.85 67.82 72.32
C PHE A 102 -17.86 66.66 72.38
N TYR A 103 -18.46 66.29 71.25
CA TYR A 103 -19.42 65.20 71.16
C TYR A 103 -19.13 64.33 69.94
N ILE A 104 -19.10 63.01 70.11
CA ILE A 104 -18.97 62.04 69.01
C ILE A 104 -20.31 61.33 68.79
N ASN A 105 -20.90 61.53 67.61
CA ASN A 105 -21.98 60.68 67.14
C ASN A 105 -21.37 59.41 66.53
N THR A 106 -21.52 58.32 67.27
CA THR A 106 -20.98 56.99 66.94
C THR A 106 -21.75 56.28 65.82
N THR A 107 -22.97 56.73 65.50
CA THR A 107 -23.76 56.18 64.39
C THR A 107 -23.38 56.86 63.08
N SER A 108 -23.30 58.20 63.07
CA SER A 108 -22.94 58.96 61.88
C SER A 108 -21.43 59.12 61.69
N ASN A 109 -20.64 58.62 62.65
CA ASN A 109 -19.20 58.82 62.74
C ASN A 109 -18.81 60.28 62.60
N LYS A 110 -19.52 61.19 63.30
CA LYS A 110 -19.24 62.63 63.28
C LYS A 110 -18.74 63.13 64.62
N ILE A 111 -17.82 64.08 64.60
CA ILE A 111 -17.43 64.85 65.78
C ILE A 111 -17.99 66.27 65.71
N PHE A 112 -18.55 66.73 66.84
CA PHE A 112 -19.11 68.05 67.05
C PHE A 112 -18.33 68.73 68.18
N GLY A 113 -17.97 70.00 68.02
CA GLY A 113 -17.41 70.80 69.11
C GLY A 113 -16.26 71.72 68.69
N PRO A 114 -15.77 72.54 69.65
CA PRO A 114 -16.27 72.64 71.02
C PRO A 114 -17.64 73.34 71.08
N LYS A 115 -18.51 72.93 72.01
CA LYS A 115 -19.79 73.62 72.24
C LYS A 115 -19.52 75.05 72.74
N ALA A 116 -20.17 76.05 72.16
CA ALA A 116 -19.96 77.45 72.56
C ALA A 116 -21.30 78.20 72.59
N ALA A 117 -21.48 79.06 73.61
CA ALA A 117 -22.72 79.83 73.81
C ALA A 117 -24.01 78.99 73.79
N GLY A 118 -23.95 77.74 74.24
CA GLY A 118 -25.08 76.80 74.27
C GLY A 118 -25.36 76.09 72.94
N ILE A 119 -24.57 76.34 71.89
CA ILE A 119 -24.77 75.81 70.54
C ILE A 119 -23.65 74.84 70.16
N TRP A 120 -24.02 73.73 69.53
CA TRP A 120 -23.09 72.79 68.91
C TRP A 120 -22.78 73.21 67.46
N PRO A 121 -21.51 73.27 67.04
CA PRO A 121 -21.15 73.52 65.64
C PRO A 121 -21.51 72.32 64.75
N THR A 122 -21.51 72.51 63.43
CA THR A 122 -21.79 71.43 62.47
C THR A 122 -20.79 70.28 62.57
N GLY A 123 -21.29 69.05 62.60
CA GLY A 123 -20.45 67.86 62.77
C GLY A 123 -19.59 67.54 61.55
N VAL A 124 -18.36 67.09 61.81
CA VAL A 124 -17.35 66.69 60.80
C VAL A 124 -17.22 65.17 60.79
N ASN A 125 -17.21 64.54 59.61
CA ASN A 125 -17.04 63.09 59.47
C ASN A 125 -15.65 62.63 59.94
N LEU A 126 -15.62 61.53 60.69
CA LEU A 126 -14.43 60.87 61.21
C LEU A 126 -13.93 59.73 60.30
N VAL A 127 -14.71 59.34 59.27
CA VAL A 127 -14.35 58.28 58.31
C VAL A 127 -14.51 58.76 56.85
N GLY A 128 -13.61 58.34 55.97
CA GLY A 128 -13.66 58.61 54.53
C GLY A 128 -14.66 57.70 53.77
N PRO A 129 -14.88 57.91 52.45
CA PRO A 129 -15.76 57.06 51.64
C PRO A 129 -15.31 55.60 51.64
N ALA A 130 -16.25 54.64 51.60
CA ALA A 130 -15.93 53.22 51.43
C ALA A 130 -15.25 52.97 50.07
N GLY A 131 -14.15 52.20 50.05
CA GLY A 131 -13.47 51.82 48.80
C GLY A 131 -14.31 50.86 47.95
N SER A 132 -14.22 50.98 46.62
CA SER A 132 -14.86 50.06 45.66
C SER A 132 -14.19 48.69 45.64
N SER A 133 -14.93 47.64 45.24
CA SER A 133 -14.45 46.26 45.08
C SER A 133 -13.19 46.14 44.21
N ASP A 134 -12.31 45.19 44.54
CA ASP A 134 -11.04 44.90 43.86
C ASP A 134 -11.26 44.34 42.43
N ASN A 135 -10.67 45.00 41.42
CA ASN A 135 -10.77 44.60 40.01
C ASN A 135 -9.48 43.94 39.49
N LEU A 136 -8.54 43.58 40.37
CA LEU A 136 -7.22 43.05 40.00
C LEU A 136 -6.45 43.92 38.98
N GLY A 137 -6.82 45.20 38.83
CA GLY A 137 -6.15 46.21 38.03
C GLY A 137 -5.52 45.75 36.70
N ASN A 138 -4.39 46.36 36.34
CA ASN A 138 -3.50 45.97 35.26
C ASN A 138 -2.29 45.20 35.84
N HIS A 139 -2.51 44.01 36.38
CA HIS A 139 -1.43 43.26 37.04
C HIS A 139 -0.75 42.26 36.09
N THR A 140 0.58 42.12 36.21
CA THR A 140 1.32 40.94 35.74
C THR A 140 1.47 40.01 36.93
N ALA A 141 0.96 38.78 36.84
CA ALA A 141 1.13 37.80 37.90
C ALA A 141 2.62 37.42 38.03
N THR A 142 3.29 37.88 39.09
CA THR A 142 4.68 37.52 39.39
C THR A 142 4.79 36.23 40.21
N GLN A 143 3.64 35.67 40.60
CA GLN A 143 3.46 34.43 41.36
C GLN A 143 2.21 33.68 40.82
N ASN A 144 2.05 32.41 41.19
CA ASN A 144 0.88 31.61 40.79
C ASN A 144 -0.42 32.21 41.35
N ILE A 145 -1.48 32.23 40.53
CA ILE A 145 -2.81 32.64 40.93
C ILE A 145 -3.55 31.44 41.51
N ILE A 146 -3.93 31.51 42.79
CA ILE A 146 -4.74 30.47 43.46
C ILE A 146 -6.21 30.90 43.39
N LEU A 147 -7.00 30.19 42.57
CA LEU A 147 -8.42 30.49 42.37
C LEU A 147 -9.35 29.71 43.31
N GLY A 148 -8.83 28.68 44.00
CA GLY A 148 -9.63 27.83 44.89
C GLY A 148 -10.80 27.16 44.15
N SER A 149 -12.02 27.37 44.63
CA SER A 149 -13.25 26.85 44.01
C SER A 149 -13.75 27.67 42.82
N ASN A 150 -13.16 28.84 42.57
CA ASN A 150 -13.65 29.84 41.62
C ASN A 150 -13.19 29.57 40.19
N TYR A 151 -13.92 30.14 39.24
CA TYR A 151 -13.63 30.07 37.81
C TYR A 151 -12.93 31.34 37.32
N LEU A 152 -12.09 31.22 36.29
CA LEU A 152 -11.77 32.33 35.40
C LEU A 152 -12.95 32.51 34.44
N SER A 153 -13.88 33.39 34.80
CA SER A 153 -15.07 33.73 34.02
C SER A 153 -15.09 35.21 33.63
N GLY A 154 -15.77 35.52 32.51
CA GLY A 154 -15.89 36.90 32.03
C GLY A 154 -16.95 37.73 32.76
N ASP A 155 -17.88 37.07 33.45
CA ASP A 155 -19.05 37.67 34.11
C ASP A 155 -19.15 37.33 35.60
N GLY A 156 -18.18 36.59 36.15
CA GLY A 156 -18.21 36.10 37.53
C GLY A 156 -19.06 34.84 37.74
N GLY A 157 -19.63 34.26 36.69
CA GLY A 157 -20.39 33.01 36.72
C GLY A 157 -19.53 31.76 36.94
N ASN A 158 -20.19 30.61 37.02
CA ASN A 158 -19.57 29.29 37.22
C ASN A 158 -19.17 28.61 35.89
N GLU A 159 -18.68 29.41 34.95
CA GLU A 159 -18.29 29.01 33.59
C GLU A 159 -16.84 29.45 33.28
N GLY A 160 -16.30 29.09 32.12
CA GLY A 160 -14.93 29.46 31.74
C GLY A 160 -13.90 28.44 32.21
N ILE A 161 -12.76 28.86 32.76
CA ILE A 161 -11.64 27.94 33.08
C ILE A 161 -11.60 27.68 34.59
N LYS A 162 -11.65 26.41 34.99
CA LYS A 162 -11.40 25.97 36.37
C LYS A 162 -10.26 24.99 36.42
N ILE A 163 -9.37 25.17 37.38
CA ILE A 163 -8.29 24.25 37.68
C ILE A 163 -8.59 23.65 39.04
N ASP A 164 -8.73 22.32 39.14
CA ASP A 164 -8.92 21.68 40.44
C ASP A 164 -7.61 21.60 41.25
N ALA A 165 -7.71 21.12 42.50
CA ALA A 165 -6.57 20.95 43.39
C ALA A 165 -5.52 19.94 42.87
N LEU A 166 -5.83 19.15 41.85
CA LEU A 166 -4.94 18.18 41.22
C LEU A 166 -4.31 18.71 39.92
N GLY A 167 -4.66 19.92 39.49
CA GLY A 167 -4.14 20.55 38.27
C GLY A 167 -4.90 20.21 37.00
N ASN A 168 -6.06 19.55 37.10
CA ASN A 168 -6.91 19.27 35.93
C ASN A 168 -7.65 20.53 35.51
N VAL A 169 -7.68 20.82 34.21
CA VAL A 169 -8.33 22.01 33.65
C VAL A 169 -9.71 21.66 33.08
N GLY A 170 -10.77 22.19 33.68
CA GLY A 170 -12.12 22.20 33.10
C GLY A 170 -12.38 23.50 32.33
N ILE A 171 -12.89 23.40 31.09
CA ILE A 171 -13.41 24.54 30.33
C ILE A 171 -14.93 24.41 30.21
N GLY A 172 -15.66 25.25 30.93
CA GLY A 172 -17.12 25.30 30.97
C GLY A 172 -17.78 24.27 31.91
N ILE A 173 -17.00 23.48 32.65
CA ILE A 173 -17.51 22.51 33.65
C ILE A 173 -16.53 22.33 34.82
N ASN A 174 -16.99 21.71 35.91
CA ASN A 174 -16.10 21.19 36.97
C ASN A 174 -15.34 19.95 36.46
N PRO A 175 -14.00 19.92 36.51
CA PRO A 175 -13.24 18.69 36.25
C PRO A 175 -13.56 17.66 37.36
N THR A 176 -14.12 16.51 36.97
CA THR A 176 -14.56 15.44 37.90
C THR A 176 -13.74 14.15 37.77
N THR A 177 -12.75 14.12 36.88
CA THR A 177 -11.87 12.96 36.63
C THR A 177 -10.43 13.42 36.35
N PRO A 178 -9.42 12.57 36.60
CA PRO A 178 -8.00 12.92 36.43
C PRO A 178 -7.59 12.93 34.96
N THR A 179 -8.12 13.86 34.18
CA THR A 179 -7.70 14.14 32.80
C THR A 179 -7.31 15.62 32.66
N PRO A 180 -6.17 15.96 32.03
CA PRO A 180 -5.61 17.32 32.12
C PRO A 180 -6.43 18.45 31.50
N LEU A 181 -7.35 18.16 30.55
CA LEU A 181 -8.14 19.17 29.83
C LEU A 181 -9.53 18.63 29.44
N PHE A 182 -10.60 19.35 29.82
CA PHE A 182 -11.98 19.02 29.46
C PHE A 182 -12.63 20.16 28.63
N VAL A 183 -13.17 19.84 27.45
CA VAL A 183 -13.87 20.80 26.56
C VAL A 183 -15.27 20.29 26.22
N TYR A 184 -16.30 21.04 26.59
CA TYR A 184 -17.71 20.77 26.27
C TYR A 184 -18.11 21.45 24.95
N ARG A 185 -18.83 20.76 24.05
CA ARG A 185 -19.43 21.35 22.84
C ARG A 185 -20.95 21.21 22.85
N PRO A 186 -21.73 22.30 22.68
CA PRO A 186 -23.17 22.21 22.46
C PRO A 186 -23.49 21.58 21.09
N SER A 187 -24.71 21.04 20.96
CA SER A 187 -25.16 20.12 19.90
C SER A 187 -25.16 20.64 18.44
N SER A 188 -24.69 21.86 18.17
CA SER A 188 -24.84 22.55 16.88
C SER A 188 -23.54 22.74 16.06
N ALA A 189 -22.38 22.25 16.49
CA ALA A 189 -21.09 22.48 15.79
C ALA A 189 -20.34 21.17 15.42
N PHE A 190 -19.92 20.97 14.16
CA PHE A 190 -19.25 19.74 13.64
C PHE A 190 -17.90 20.02 12.88
N GLY A 191 -16.90 19.09 12.89
CA GLY A 191 -15.64 19.12 12.08
C GLY A 191 -14.32 18.62 12.77
N PRO A 192 -13.33 17.98 12.09
CA PRO A 192 -12.20 17.22 12.70
C PRO A 192 -10.82 17.94 12.90
N GLY A 193 -10.09 17.61 14.00
CA GLY A 193 -8.67 17.96 14.29
C GLY A 193 -8.27 17.88 15.79
N THR A 194 -7.28 17.06 16.15
CA THR A 194 -6.84 16.73 17.53
C THR A 194 -6.02 17.81 18.25
N GLY A 195 -6.71 18.67 19.00
CA GLY A 195 -6.55 18.75 20.45
C GLY A 195 -7.81 18.13 21.06
N THR A 196 -7.77 17.46 22.23
CA THR A 196 -8.92 16.65 22.66
C THR A 196 -10.12 17.51 23.04
N ILE A 197 -10.96 17.75 22.05
CA ILE A 197 -12.30 18.30 22.12
C ILE A 197 -13.23 17.09 22.18
N ILE A 198 -13.91 16.86 23.31
CA ILE A 198 -14.93 15.80 23.41
C ILE A 198 -16.27 16.45 23.06
N ALA A 199 -16.78 16.21 21.85
CA ALA A 199 -18.13 16.61 21.48
C ALA A 199 -19.13 15.53 21.95
N TYR A 200 -19.71 15.73 23.14
CA TYR A 200 -20.92 15.02 23.54
C TYR A 200 -22.12 15.60 22.78
N ARG A 201 -23.04 14.76 22.30
CA ARG A 201 -24.40 15.19 21.96
C ARG A 201 -25.35 14.56 22.97
N SER A 202 -25.92 15.36 23.87
CA SER A 202 -27.17 14.96 24.54
C SER A 202 -28.32 15.27 23.59
N GLY A 203 -28.88 14.23 22.97
CA GLY A 203 -30.12 14.31 22.22
C GLY A 203 -31.20 13.57 22.98
N GLY A 204 -32.21 14.30 23.44
CA GLY A 204 -33.44 13.69 23.94
C GLY A 204 -34.11 12.89 22.84
N THR A 205 -34.80 11.83 23.23
CA THR A 205 -35.61 10.97 22.37
C THR A 205 -36.57 11.82 21.55
N ASN A 206 -36.35 11.95 20.24
CA ASN A 206 -37.38 11.84 19.20
C ASN A 206 -36.82 12.07 17.79
N ALA A 207 -36.98 11.02 16.98
CA ALA A 207 -37.13 10.98 15.53
C ALA A 207 -36.01 11.54 14.62
N GLY A 208 -35.42 10.62 13.85
CA GLY A 208 -34.78 10.90 12.56
C GLY A 208 -33.31 11.27 12.64
N ASP A 209 -32.44 10.28 12.85
CA ASP A 209 -31.21 10.05 12.09
C ASP A 209 -30.37 8.97 12.79
N GLY A 210 -29.93 7.98 12.00
CA GLY A 210 -29.32 6.74 12.49
C GLY A 210 -28.00 6.94 13.23
N GLY A 211 -27.91 6.33 14.43
CA GLY A 211 -26.69 6.18 15.23
C GLY A 211 -26.93 5.15 16.35
N SER A 212 -25.93 4.29 16.63
CA SER A 212 -26.10 2.95 17.22
C SER A 212 -26.41 2.86 18.73
N SER A 213 -27.44 2.06 19.02
CA SER A 213 -27.67 1.10 20.13
C SER A 213 -26.74 1.03 21.38
N TRP A 214 -27.30 1.41 22.54
CA TRP A 214 -27.31 0.71 23.85
C TRP A 214 -26.06 0.01 24.43
N SER A 215 -24.83 0.54 24.28
CA SER A 215 -23.69 0.02 25.04
C SER A 215 -22.65 1.10 25.35
N TYR A 216 -22.34 1.28 26.63
CA TYR A 216 -21.44 2.28 27.21
C TYR A 216 -19.97 2.18 26.75
N ASN A 217 -19.61 1.35 25.77
CA ASN A 217 -18.22 1.05 25.43
C ASN A 217 -17.81 1.24 23.96
N ASN A 218 -18.68 1.77 23.10
CA ASN A 218 -18.33 1.95 21.69
C ASN A 218 -18.20 3.44 21.36
N ALA A 219 -16.95 3.90 21.27
CA ALA A 219 -16.61 5.25 20.86
C ALA A 219 -17.01 5.46 19.39
N ASP A 220 -17.99 6.33 19.15
CA ASP A 220 -18.37 6.80 17.82
C ASP A 220 -17.46 7.99 17.44
N GLY A 221 -16.18 7.65 17.21
CA GLY A 221 -15.16 8.42 16.47
C GLY A 221 -14.86 9.86 16.88
N ALA A 222 -13.87 10.05 17.76
CA ALA A 222 -12.90 11.14 17.65
C ALA A 222 -11.51 10.53 17.78
N LEU A 223 -10.62 10.81 16.82
CA LEU A 223 -9.25 10.28 16.69
C LEU A 223 -8.64 9.82 18.05
N ARG A 224 -8.54 8.50 18.26
CA ARG A 224 -7.83 7.93 19.41
C ARG A 224 -6.51 7.34 18.91
N ALA A 225 -5.47 8.16 18.87
CA ALA A 225 -4.11 7.66 18.65
C ALA A 225 -3.52 7.22 20.00
N ILE A 226 -3.38 5.92 20.22
CA ILE A 226 -2.58 5.39 21.33
C ILE A 226 -1.33 4.78 20.72
N ASN A 227 -0.19 5.44 20.90
CA ASN A 227 1.12 4.84 20.67
C ASN A 227 1.66 4.33 22.00
N PHE A 228 1.88 3.02 22.10
CA PHE A 228 2.78 2.48 23.10
C PHE A 228 4.09 2.15 22.41
N GLY A 229 5.10 3.02 22.57
CA GLY A 229 6.45 2.80 22.03
C GLY A 229 6.98 3.98 21.22
N SER A 230 8.30 4.11 21.20
CA SER A 230 9.06 5.28 20.72
C SER A 230 9.02 5.46 19.20
N ASN A 231 8.06 6.21 18.66
CA ASN A 231 8.09 6.66 17.27
C ASN A 231 7.47 8.06 17.10
N ASN A 232 8.22 8.94 16.41
CA ASN A 232 7.96 10.39 16.33
C ASN A 232 6.86 10.81 15.33
N TYR A 233 6.20 9.88 14.61
CA TYR A 233 5.23 10.24 13.55
C TYR A 233 4.16 9.15 13.30
N SER A 234 3.29 8.86 14.26
CA SER A 234 2.17 7.93 14.05
C SER A 234 0.81 8.57 14.39
N ALA A 235 -0.11 8.55 13.44
CA ALA A 235 -1.52 8.92 13.61
C ALA A 235 -2.39 7.66 13.48
N GLY A 236 -2.92 7.16 14.60
CA GLY A 236 -3.88 6.05 14.59
C GLY A 236 -5.29 6.55 14.26
N VAL A 237 -5.85 6.12 13.13
CA VAL A 237 -7.27 6.29 12.80
C VAL A 237 -7.97 4.97 13.10
N TYR A 238 -8.85 4.95 14.10
CA TYR A 238 -9.73 3.83 14.39
C TYR A 238 -11.15 4.20 13.94
N GLY A 239 -11.66 3.51 12.92
CA GLY A 239 -13.06 3.54 12.52
C GLY A 239 -13.65 2.14 12.58
N SER A 240 -14.61 1.91 13.48
CA SER A 240 -15.44 0.71 13.47
C SER A 240 -16.78 1.05 12.82
N SER A 241 -17.02 0.52 11.63
CA SER A 241 -18.33 0.57 10.99
C SER A 241 -18.97 -0.82 11.09
N PRO A 242 -20.24 -0.95 11.52
CA PRO A 242 -20.90 -2.26 11.60
C PRO A 242 -21.13 -2.90 10.22
N LEU A 243 -20.91 -2.19 9.11
CA LEU A 243 -21.10 -2.66 7.73
C LEU A 243 -22.47 -3.30 7.46
N THR A 244 -23.49 -2.98 8.26
CA THR A 244 -24.84 -3.59 8.21
C THR A 244 -25.78 -2.95 7.20
N VAL A 245 -25.33 -1.91 6.48
CA VAL A 245 -26.10 -1.20 5.44
C VAL A 245 -25.23 -0.99 4.20
N SER A 246 -25.86 -0.98 3.02
CA SER A 246 -25.20 -0.71 1.73
C SER A 246 -24.49 0.66 1.74
N ASN A 247 -23.35 0.76 1.05
CA ASN A 247 -22.53 1.97 0.89
C ASN A 247 -21.83 2.49 2.16
N ASN A 248 -21.48 1.59 3.09
CA ASN A 248 -20.75 1.93 4.32
C ASN A 248 -19.30 1.40 4.27
N ALA A 249 -18.32 2.19 4.71
CA ALA A 249 -16.90 1.83 4.72
C ALA A 249 -16.24 2.27 6.03
N GLY A 250 -15.47 1.37 6.67
CA GLY A 250 -14.70 1.66 7.88
C GLY A 250 -13.21 1.42 7.68
N VAL A 251 -12.36 2.33 8.18
CA VAL A 251 -10.91 2.14 8.27
C VAL A 251 -10.60 1.54 9.64
N VAL A 252 -10.40 0.22 9.70
CA VAL A 252 -10.16 -0.49 10.96
C VAL A 252 -8.70 -0.26 11.40
N GLY A 253 -8.48 0.44 12.51
CA GLY A 253 -7.19 0.44 13.19
C GLY A 253 -6.96 -0.91 13.90
N THR A 254 -5.71 -1.30 14.10
CA THR A 254 -5.34 -2.62 14.63
C THR A 254 -5.97 -2.92 16.01
N ASN A 255 -6.22 -4.19 16.32
CA ASN A 255 -6.63 -4.57 17.68
C ASN A 255 -5.42 -4.62 18.64
N SER A 256 -5.67 -4.48 19.95
CA SER A 256 -4.65 -4.48 21.02
C SER A 256 -3.75 -5.72 21.07
N GLY A 257 -4.11 -6.80 20.36
CA GLY A 257 -3.34 -8.05 20.30
C GLY A 257 -2.54 -8.25 19.01
N GLY A 258 -2.54 -7.27 18.08
CA GLY A 258 -1.78 -7.34 16.83
C GLY A 258 -2.26 -8.39 15.82
N THR A 259 -3.45 -8.95 16.01
CA THR A 259 -3.99 -10.04 15.18
C THR A 259 -4.91 -9.57 14.04
N ILE A 260 -5.36 -8.30 14.07
CA ILE A 260 -6.13 -7.70 12.97
C ILE A 260 -5.41 -6.44 12.50
N PHE A 261 -4.94 -6.46 11.25
CA PHE A 261 -4.43 -5.30 10.52
C PHE A 261 -5.56 -4.80 9.61
N GLY A 262 -6.30 -3.76 9.99
CA GLY A 262 -7.18 -3.12 9.01
C GLY A 262 -6.32 -2.35 8.03
N ALA A 263 -6.61 -2.47 6.74
CA ALA A 263 -5.55 -2.42 5.74
C ALA A 263 -4.85 -1.04 5.66
N LEU A 264 -3.54 -1.14 5.81
CA LEU A 264 -2.53 -0.11 6.02
C LEU A 264 -1.59 -0.10 4.81
N ALA A 265 -1.14 1.07 4.38
CA ALA A 265 0.16 1.18 3.73
C ALA A 265 1.20 1.45 4.84
N TYR A 266 2.36 0.79 4.77
CA TYR A 266 3.53 1.18 5.54
C TYR A 266 4.71 1.38 4.59
N ASN A 267 5.59 2.31 4.96
CA ASN A 267 6.80 2.69 4.24
C ASN A 267 7.99 2.34 5.15
N ASP A 268 8.91 1.50 4.68
CA ASP A 268 10.08 1.05 5.44
C ASP A 268 11.34 1.88 5.19
N GLY A 269 11.21 2.99 4.45
CA GLY A 269 12.32 3.86 4.05
C GLY A 269 12.95 3.51 2.70
N THR A 270 12.53 2.42 2.04
CA THR A 270 13.04 2.03 0.72
C THR A 270 11.96 1.65 -0.30
N THR A 271 10.79 1.12 0.08
CA THR A 271 9.67 0.90 -0.87
C THR A 271 8.30 0.95 -0.18
N SER A 272 7.29 1.49 -0.87
CA SER A 272 5.88 1.53 -0.39
C SER A 272 5.08 0.38 -1.00
N TYR A 273 4.56 -0.52 -0.16
CA TYR A 273 3.67 -1.60 -0.61
C TYR A 273 2.28 -1.43 0.04
N GLY A 274 1.25 -1.46 -0.81
CA GLY A 274 -0.14 -1.28 -0.41
C GLY A 274 -0.90 -2.59 -0.22
N LEU A 275 -1.92 -2.50 0.64
CA LEU A 275 -3.04 -3.43 0.86
C LEU A 275 -2.67 -4.89 1.16
N TYR A 276 -1.99 -5.09 2.31
CA TYR A 276 -1.89 -6.41 2.95
C TYR A 276 -3.23 -6.79 3.58
N THR A 277 -3.87 -7.82 3.03
CA THR A 277 -4.99 -8.52 3.67
C THR A 277 -4.51 -9.94 3.95
N PRO A 278 -4.56 -10.45 5.19
CA PRO A 278 -3.95 -11.73 5.55
C PRO A 278 -4.58 -12.93 4.81
N ASP A 279 -5.84 -12.81 4.38
CA ASP A 279 -6.56 -13.90 3.70
C ASP A 279 -6.92 -13.60 2.25
N ARG A 280 -7.55 -12.44 1.96
CA ARG A 280 -8.15 -12.15 0.65
C ARG A 280 -8.22 -10.65 0.35
N LEU A 281 -7.70 -10.28 -0.83
CA LEU A 281 -7.98 -9.00 -1.46
C LEU A 281 -9.23 -9.16 -2.34
N TYR A 282 -10.35 -8.53 -1.95
CA TYR A 282 -11.55 -8.46 -2.78
C TYR A 282 -11.49 -7.24 -3.70
N VAL A 283 -11.28 -7.48 -4.99
CA VAL A 283 -11.39 -6.45 -6.04
C VAL A 283 -12.68 -6.71 -6.81
N GLY A 284 -13.73 -5.94 -6.52
CA GLY A 284 -15.01 -6.01 -7.22
C GLY A 284 -15.12 -4.98 -8.34
N GLY A 285 -16.01 -5.23 -9.32
CA GLY A 285 -16.30 -4.27 -10.40
C GLY A 285 -15.22 -4.20 -11.49
N THR A 286 -15.02 -3.01 -12.08
CA THR A 286 -14.08 -2.76 -13.19
C THR A 286 -12.71 -2.25 -12.72
N SER A 287 -12.32 -2.54 -11.49
CA SER A 287 -11.04 -2.09 -10.94
C SER A 287 -9.87 -2.75 -11.67
N THR A 288 -8.90 -1.94 -12.10
CA THR A 288 -7.70 -2.39 -12.83
C THR A 288 -6.46 -2.28 -11.94
N LEU A 289 -5.60 -3.30 -11.98
CA LEU A 289 -4.23 -3.21 -11.43
C LEU A 289 -3.30 -2.81 -12.57
N ASN A 290 -2.72 -1.61 -12.51
CA ASN A 290 -1.77 -1.15 -13.51
C ASN A 290 -0.35 -1.64 -13.14
N GLY A 291 0.15 -2.65 -13.85
CA GLY A 291 1.50 -3.20 -13.65
C GLY A 291 1.56 -4.73 -13.61
N VAL A 292 2.66 -5.26 -13.06
CA VAL A 292 2.89 -6.71 -12.94
C VAL A 292 2.21 -7.24 -11.68
N VAL A 293 1.30 -8.19 -11.85
CA VAL A 293 0.74 -8.97 -10.73
C VAL A 293 1.67 -10.16 -10.46
N THR A 294 2.45 -10.09 -9.38
CA THR A 294 3.28 -11.20 -8.91
C THR A 294 2.49 -12.06 -7.93
N ILE A 295 2.37 -13.36 -8.19
CA ILE A 295 1.64 -14.32 -7.35
C ILE A 295 2.66 -15.29 -6.75
N GLY A 296 2.85 -15.24 -5.44
CA GLY A 296 3.92 -16.02 -4.76
C GLY A 296 3.71 -17.54 -4.75
N ASN A 297 2.50 -18.02 -5.03
CA ASN A 297 2.20 -19.46 -5.07
C ASN A 297 1.30 -19.78 -6.29
N THR A 298 0.04 -20.16 -6.07
CA THR A 298 -0.87 -20.58 -7.14
C THR A 298 -1.89 -19.50 -7.49
N LEU A 299 -2.04 -19.20 -8.78
CA LEU A 299 -3.20 -18.46 -9.32
C LEU A 299 -4.37 -19.43 -9.51
N ARG A 300 -5.46 -19.23 -8.76
CA ARG A 300 -6.70 -20.01 -8.91
C ARG A 300 -7.80 -19.12 -9.51
N LEU A 301 -8.25 -19.44 -10.72
CA LEU A 301 -9.35 -18.77 -11.43
C LEU A 301 -10.56 -19.73 -11.52
N PRO A 302 -11.35 -19.87 -10.44
CA PRO A 302 -12.30 -20.99 -10.31
C PRO A 302 -13.50 -20.89 -11.27
N THR A 303 -13.93 -19.69 -11.64
CA THR A 303 -15.07 -19.49 -12.52
C THR A 303 -14.75 -20.00 -13.92
N GLY A 304 -15.50 -21.00 -14.38
CA GLY A 304 -15.33 -21.60 -15.71
C GLY A 304 -14.19 -22.63 -15.82
N ALA A 305 -13.38 -22.81 -14.77
CA ALA A 305 -12.34 -23.83 -14.73
C ALA A 305 -12.94 -25.24 -14.77
N GLY A 306 -12.22 -26.18 -15.40
CA GLY A 306 -12.61 -27.58 -15.50
C GLY A 306 -11.42 -28.45 -15.90
N LEU A 307 -11.56 -29.77 -15.77
CA LEU A 307 -10.55 -30.71 -16.24
C LEU A 307 -10.30 -30.51 -17.75
N ASN A 308 -9.03 -30.60 -18.16
CA ASN A 308 -8.60 -30.44 -19.56
C ASN A 308 -9.01 -29.10 -20.20
N LYS A 309 -8.99 -28.02 -19.43
CA LYS A 309 -9.11 -26.65 -19.96
C LYS A 309 -7.79 -25.91 -19.91
N VAL A 310 -7.60 -25.01 -20.86
CA VAL A 310 -6.49 -24.04 -20.89
C VAL A 310 -7.04 -22.63 -20.75
N LEU A 311 -6.22 -21.72 -20.23
CA LEU A 311 -6.55 -20.31 -20.18
C LEU A 311 -6.02 -19.63 -21.45
N THR A 312 -6.89 -18.98 -22.21
CA THR A 312 -6.53 -18.22 -23.42
C THR A 312 -6.96 -16.76 -23.29
N SER A 313 -6.31 -15.85 -24.01
CA SER A 313 -6.70 -14.44 -24.11
C SER A 313 -7.34 -14.10 -25.45
N ASP A 314 -8.33 -13.21 -25.46
CA ASP A 314 -8.80 -12.55 -26.70
C ASP A 314 -7.91 -11.36 -27.09
N ALA A 315 -8.26 -10.67 -28.20
CA ALA A 315 -7.53 -9.50 -28.69
C ALA A 315 -7.58 -8.27 -27.75
N LEU A 316 -8.49 -8.27 -26.78
CA LEU A 316 -8.63 -7.23 -25.75
C LEU A 316 -7.92 -7.63 -24.45
N GLY A 317 -7.30 -8.82 -24.40
CA GLY A 317 -6.61 -9.35 -23.22
C GLY A 317 -7.54 -10.04 -22.21
N ASN A 318 -8.81 -10.27 -22.53
CA ASN A 318 -9.72 -10.98 -21.62
C ASN A 318 -9.38 -12.47 -21.57
N ALA A 319 -9.13 -12.98 -20.37
CA ALA A 319 -8.83 -14.38 -20.16
C ALA A 319 -10.12 -15.21 -20.07
N SER A 320 -10.18 -16.33 -20.80
CA SER A 320 -11.28 -17.30 -20.72
C SER A 320 -10.78 -18.74 -20.76
N TRP A 321 -11.48 -19.63 -20.05
CA TRP A 321 -11.18 -21.05 -20.04
C TRP A 321 -11.74 -21.74 -21.29
N GLN A 322 -10.86 -22.25 -22.13
CA GLN A 322 -11.20 -22.99 -23.35
C GLN A 322 -10.90 -24.48 -23.18
N ALA A 323 -11.63 -25.34 -23.89
CA ALA A 323 -11.35 -26.77 -23.88
C ALA A 323 -9.99 -27.04 -24.56
N LEU A 324 -9.20 -27.98 -24.04
CA LEU A 324 -7.90 -28.33 -24.64
C LEU A 324 -8.02 -28.75 -26.11
N SER A 325 -9.17 -29.33 -26.50
CA SER A 325 -9.47 -29.71 -27.89
C SER A 325 -9.52 -28.54 -28.88
N THR A 326 -9.61 -27.29 -28.42
CA THR A 326 -9.60 -26.12 -29.30
C THR A 326 -8.22 -25.51 -29.49
N VAL A 327 -7.20 -26.00 -28.78
CA VAL A 327 -5.81 -25.56 -28.99
C VAL A 327 -5.20 -26.44 -30.07
N ALA A 328 -5.27 -25.99 -31.32
CA ALA A 328 -4.54 -26.62 -32.40
C ALA A 328 -3.02 -26.50 -32.12
N ILE A 329 -2.39 -27.59 -31.68
CA ILE A 329 -0.94 -27.72 -31.51
C ILE A 329 -0.20 -27.88 -32.85
N GLY A 330 -0.85 -27.51 -33.95
CA GLY A 330 -0.47 -27.75 -35.34
C GLY A 330 -1.43 -27.02 -36.29
N THR A 331 -1.45 -27.40 -37.57
CA THR A 331 -2.37 -26.78 -38.56
C THR A 331 -3.83 -27.12 -38.37
N GLY A 332 -4.13 -28.19 -37.62
CA GLY A 332 -5.48 -28.72 -37.50
C GLY A 332 -6.04 -29.37 -38.77
N THR A 333 -5.26 -29.50 -39.85
CA THR A 333 -5.71 -30.25 -41.03
C THR A 333 -5.57 -31.74 -40.76
N GLN A 334 -6.66 -32.49 -40.91
CA GLN A 334 -6.70 -33.93 -40.67
C GLN A 334 -5.63 -34.66 -41.51
N ASN A 335 -4.98 -35.67 -40.92
CA ASN A 335 -4.06 -36.61 -41.57
C ASN A 335 -2.74 -36.02 -42.11
N TYR A 336 -2.53 -34.70 -42.06
CA TYR A 336 -1.24 -34.12 -42.42
C TYR A 336 -0.32 -34.01 -41.19
N ILE A 337 0.92 -34.48 -41.34
CA ILE A 337 1.95 -34.25 -40.32
C ILE A 337 2.28 -32.75 -40.29
N SER A 338 2.24 -32.14 -39.10
CA SER A 338 2.59 -30.73 -38.91
C SER A 338 4.10 -30.51 -39.07
N LYS A 339 4.49 -29.45 -39.78
CA LYS A 339 5.89 -29.01 -39.91
C LYS A 339 6.01 -27.50 -39.72
N TRP A 340 7.19 -26.99 -39.40
CA TRP A 340 7.43 -25.54 -39.46
C TRP A 340 7.33 -25.03 -40.91
N ASN A 341 6.81 -23.82 -41.09
CA ASN A 341 6.91 -23.14 -42.38
C ASN A 341 8.38 -22.85 -42.71
N ASN A 342 8.65 -22.53 -43.99
CA ASN A 342 10.01 -22.25 -44.45
C ASN A 342 10.57 -20.91 -43.92
N THR A 343 9.79 -20.21 -43.09
CA THR A 343 10.18 -19.00 -42.36
C THR A 343 10.43 -19.37 -40.90
N PRO A 344 11.67 -19.29 -40.38
CA PRO A 344 12.01 -19.75 -39.05
C PRO A 344 11.02 -19.28 -37.95
N GLY A 345 10.41 -20.26 -37.25
CA GLY A 345 9.76 -20.06 -35.95
C GLY A 345 8.43 -19.31 -35.92
N THR A 346 7.75 -19.13 -37.05
CA THR A 346 6.53 -18.29 -37.08
C THR A 346 5.23 -19.07 -37.07
N THR A 347 5.10 -20.17 -37.81
CA THR A 347 3.86 -20.97 -37.85
C THR A 347 4.11 -22.45 -38.18
N LEU A 348 3.22 -23.32 -37.68
CA LEU A 348 3.12 -24.71 -38.14
C LEU A 348 2.21 -24.77 -39.38
N VAL A 349 2.62 -25.53 -40.39
CA VAL A 349 1.94 -25.76 -41.69
C VAL A 349 1.89 -27.26 -42.00
N ASN A 350 1.07 -27.66 -42.99
CA ASN A 350 1.00 -29.06 -43.41
C ASN A 350 2.32 -29.45 -44.08
N SER A 351 2.79 -30.66 -43.77
CA SER A 351 3.83 -31.29 -44.59
C SER A 351 3.24 -31.86 -45.88
N ILE A 352 4.11 -32.36 -46.76
CA ILE A 352 3.70 -33.16 -47.93
C ILE A 352 3.38 -34.62 -47.56
N ILE A 353 3.59 -34.99 -46.29
CA ILE A 353 3.37 -36.34 -45.78
C ILE A 353 1.94 -36.41 -45.23
N TYR A 354 1.16 -37.30 -45.82
CA TYR A 354 -0.20 -37.62 -45.47
C TYR A 354 -0.24 -39.00 -44.82
N ASP A 355 -0.74 -39.10 -43.60
CA ASP A 355 -0.93 -40.35 -42.88
C ASP A 355 -2.42 -40.50 -42.56
N ASN A 356 -3.09 -41.44 -43.21
CA ASN A 356 -4.51 -41.72 -42.99
C ASN A 356 -4.77 -42.72 -41.84
N GLY A 357 -3.75 -43.02 -41.04
CA GLY A 357 -3.76 -44.01 -39.96
C GLY A 357 -3.56 -45.45 -40.44
N THR A 358 -3.55 -45.69 -41.76
CA THR A 358 -3.35 -47.03 -42.36
C THR A 358 -2.15 -47.05 -43.31
N ASN A 359 -1.98 -46.00 -44.10
CA ASN A 359 -1.04 -45.84 -45.20
C ASN A 359 -0.45 -44.43 -45.18
N VAL A 360 0.80 -44.30 -45.64
CA VAL A 360 1.49 -43.01 -45.78
C VAL A 360 1.61 -42.64 -47.26
N GLY A 361 1.16 -41.44 -47.59
CA GLY A 361 1.37 -40.78 -48.88
C GLY A 361 2.38 -39.66 -48.76
N ILE A 362 3.37 -39.60 -49.65
CA ILE A 362 4.24 -38.44 -49.83
C ILE A 362 3.85 -37.79 -51.16
N GLY A 363 3.31 -36.57 -51.11
CA GLY A 363 2.77 -35.87 -52.29
C GLY A 363 1.30 -36.19 -52.59
N THR A 364 0.81 -37.38 -52.21
CA THR A 364 -0.58 -37.81 -52.42
C THR A 364 -1.38 -37.88 -51.12
N ALA A 365 -2.66 -37.46 -51.17
CA ALA A 365 -3.61 -37.57 -50.06
C ALA A 365 -4.48 -38.84 -50.13
N SER A 366 -4.24 -39.73 -51.10
CA SER A 366 -5.04 -40.96 -51.29
C SER A 366 -4.14 -42.19 -51.47
N PRO A 367 -3.25 -42.49 -50.50
CA PRO A 367 -2.31 -43.60 -50.63
C PRO A 367 -3.04 -44.96 -50.66
N GLN A 368 -2.83 -45.70 -51.74
CA GLN A 368 -3.37 -47.04 -51.98
C GLN A 368 -2.51 -48.12 -51.33
N ASN A 369 -1.19 -47.91 -51.23
CA ASN A 369 -0.26 -48.83 -50.59
C ASN A 369 0.24 -48.30 -49.25
N LYS A 370 0.94 -49.14 -48.47
CA LYS A 370 1.51 -48.74 -47.17
C LYS A 370 2.40 -47.50 -47.27
N LEU A 371 3.11 -47.36 -48.38
CA LEU A 371 3.84 -46.16 -48.77
C LEU A 371 3.54 -45.89 -50.25
N ASP A 372 2.89 -44.77 -50.54
CA ASP A 372 2.82 -44.20 -51.88
C ASP A 372 3.68 -42.93 -51.91
N VAL A 373 4.52 -42.82 -52.93
CA VAL A 373 5.31 -41.61 -53.20
C VAL A 373 4.93 -41.13 -54.59
N GLU A 374 4.33 -39.93 -54.66
CA GLU A 374 4.03 -39.28 -55.93
C GLU A 374 5.28 -38.54 -56.43
N GLY A 375 5.71 -38.86 -57.65
CA GLY A 375 6.90 -38.29 -58.27
C GLY A 375 8.14 -39.21 -58.18
N GLY A 376 9.32 -38.60 -58.22
CA GLY A 376 10.60 -39.32 -58.23
C GLY A 376 11.12 -39.65 -56.83
N MET A 377 11.61 -40.88 -56.63
CA MET A 377 12.25 -41.33 -55.39
C MET A 377 13.76 -41.52 -55.60
N VAL A 378 14.58 -40.97 -54.70
CA VAL A 378 16.04 -41.12 -54.71
C VAL A 378 16.52 -41.79 -53.42
N ILE A 379 17.37 -42.79 -53.54
CA ILE A 379 18.02 -43.49 -52.42
C ILE A 379 19.53 -43.45 -52.63
N GLY A 380 20.29 -43.06 -51.60
CA GLY A 380 21.75 -43.00 -51.66
C GLY A 380 22.34 -41.69 -51.18
N THR A 381 23.49 -41.73 -50.52
CA THR A 381 24.11 -40.55 -49.89
C THR A 381 24.67 -39.54 -50.90
N THR A 382 25.08 -39.99 -52.09
CA THR A 382 25.57 -39.07 -53.15
C THR A 382 24.51 -38.72 -54.19
N TYR A 383 23.36 -39.38 -54.17
CA TYR A 383 22.24 -39.08 -55.08
C TYR A 383 21.19 -38.18 -54.40
N ALA A 384 20.79 -38.50 -53.17
CA ALA A 384 19.78 -37.75 -52.45
C ALA A 384 20.24 -36.30 -52.20
N GLY A 385 19.40 -35.33 -52.56
CA GLY A 385 19.70 -33.89 -52.45
C GLY A 385 20.60 -33.32 -53.55
N VAL A 386 21.06 -34.15 -54.50
CA VAL A 386 21.98 -33.74 -55.58
C VAL A 386 21.38 -33.98 -56.97
N THR A 387 20.84 -35.17 -57.22
CA THR A 387 20.32 -35.57 -58.53
C THR A 387 18.84 -35.90 -58.43
N ALA A 388 18.03 -35.32 -59.31
CA ALA A 388 16.62 -35.69 -59.42
C ALA A 388 16.48 -37.09 -60.02
N ALA A 389 15.61 -37.92 -59.43
CA ALA A 389 15.21 -39.17 -60.06
C ALA A 389 14.48 -38.90 -61.40
N PRO A 390 14.44 -39.88 -62.32
CA PRO A 390 13.54 -39.83 -63.47
C PRO A 390 12.09 -39.54 -63.04
N ILE A 391 11.32 -38.91 -63.92
CA ILE A 391 9.91 -38.58 -63.66
C ILE A 391 9.15 -39.85 -63.31
N ASN A 392 8.48 -39.86 -62.15
CA ASN A 392 7.78 -41.03 -61.60
C ASN A 392 8.65 -42.29 -61.48
N GLY A 393 9.97 -42.12 -61.33
CA GLY A 393 10.96 -43.20 -61.29
C GLY A 393 11.68 -43.32 -59.94
N LEU A 394 12.50 -44.36 -59.83
CA LEU A 394 13.35 -44.65 -58.69
C LEU A 394 14.82 -44.61 -59.12
N LEU A 395 15.64 -43.79 -58.45
CA LEU A 395 17.09 -43.75 -58.59
C LEU A 395 17.75 -44.24 -57.30
N VAL A 396 18.53 -45.33 -57.36
CA VAL A 396 19.19 -45.92 -56.19
C VAL A 396 20.70 -45.96 -56.38
N GLN A 397 21.43 -45.52 -55.37
CA GLN A 397 22.88 -45.70 -55.27
C GLN A 397 23.20 -47.03 -54.55
N GLY A 398 24.12 -47.80 -55.12
CA GLY A 398 24.60 -49.05 -54.56
C GLY A 398 23.84 -50.28 -55.08
N ASN A 399 24.00 -51.41 -54.39
CA ASN A 399 23.40 -52.68 -54.79
C ASN A 399 21.93 -52.75 -54.39
N VAL A 400 21.05 -53.01 -55.36
CA VAL A 400 19.61 -53.24 -55.15
C VAL A 400 19.31 -54.73 -55.12
N GLY A 401 18.78 -55.21 -54.00
CA GLY A 401 18.30 -56.58 -53.84
C GLY A 401 16.78 -56.64 -53.89
N LEU A 402 16.21 -57.39 -54.83
CA LEU A 402 14.79 -57.72 -54.85
C LEU A 402 14.60 -59.18 -54.45
N GLY A 403 14.04 -59.42 -53.26
CA GLY A 403 13.89 -60.77 -52.70
C GLY A 403 15.21 -61.42 -52.24
N ILE A 404 16.34 -60.70 -52.27
CA ILE A 404 17.65 -61.13 -51.78
C ILE A 404 18.21 -60.11 -50.80
N ALA A 405 18.61 -60.57 -49.60
CA ALA A 405 19.06 -59.68 -48.52
C ALA A 405 20.50 -59.14 -48.72
N ASN A 406 21.35 -59.87 -49.45
CA ASN A 406 22.76 -59.55 -49.65
C ASN A 406 23.10 -59.56 -51.14
N PRO A 407 22.70 -58.52 -51.90
CA PRO A 407 23.04 -58.41 -53.31
C PRO A 407 24.56 -58.21 -53.48
N LEU A 408 25.23 -59.14 -54.15
CA LEU A 408 26.67 -59.08 -54.44
C LEU A 408 27.02 -58.26 -55.70
N VAL A 409 25.99 -57.84 -56.44
CA VAL A 409 26.08 -57.04 -57.67
C VAL A 409 25.07 -55.89 -57.61
N ASN A 410 25.22 -54.91 -58.50
CA ASN A 410 24.41 -53.67 -58.49
C ASN A 410 22.89 -53.92 -58.55
N LEU A 411 22.43 -54.95 -59.25
CA LEU A 411 21.04 -55.41 -59.22
C LEU A 411 21.02 -56.93 -59.09
N ALA A 412 20.57 -57.43 -57.93
CA ALA A 412 20.38 -58.87 -57.71
C ALA A 412 18.90 -59.15 -57.42
N ILE A 413 18.33 -60.11 -58.14
CA ILE A 413 16.91 -60.44 -58.05
C ILE A 413 16.79 -61.93 -57.75
N SER A 414 16.13 -62.27 -56.64
CA SER A 414 15.75 -63.64 -56.31
C SER A 414 14.41 -63.96 -56.97
N GLY A 415 14.45 -64.20 -58.28
CA GLY A 415 13.26 -64.42 -59.10
C GLY A 415 13.53 -64.20 -60.59
N ALA A 416 12.50 -64.44 -61.41
CA ALA A 416 12.56 -64.16 -62.84
C ALA A 416 12.28 -62.67 -63.09
N ILE A 417 13.05 -62.06 -64.00
CA ILE A 417 12.74 -60.74 -64.55
C ILE A 417 11.83 -60.96 -65.75
N SER A 418 10.59 -60.47 -65.69
CA SER A 418 9.70 -60.43 -66.85
C SER A 418 9.87 -59.09 -67.54
N TYR A 419 10.27 -59.13 -68.81
CA TYR A 419 10.34 -57.94 -69.64
C TYR A 419 9.06 -57.89 -70.49
N ASP A 420 8.28 -56.81 -70.38
CA ASP A 420 7.01 -56.62 -71.12
C ASP A 420 7.24 -56.38 -72.63
N GLN A 421 8.49 -56.15 -73.00
CA GLN A 421 9.01 -56.26 -74.35
C GLN A 421 10.19 -57.21 -74.25
N LEU A 422 10.30 -58.21 -75.15
CA LEU A 422 11.42 -59.14 -75.22
C LEU A 422 12.74 -58.36 -75.00
N PRO A 423 13.73 -58.89 -74.27
CA PRO A 423 14.97 -58.19 -74.01
C PRO A 423 15.69 -57.96 -75.33
N GLN A 424 15.37 -56.86 -76.01
CA GLN A 424 16.20 -56.30 -77.04
C GLN A 424 17.42 -55.75 -76.31
N MET A 425 18.39 -56.63 -76.11
CA MET A 425 19.77 -56.20 -76.20
C MET A 425 19.94 -55.60 -77.59
N TYR A 426 19.68 -54.29 -77.72
CA TYR A 426 20.07 -53.55 -78.90
C TYR A 426 21.59 -53.65 -78.98
N ALA A 427 22.10 -54.54 -79.83
CA ALA A 427 23.47 -54.45 -80.31
C ALA A 427 23.51 -53.17 -81.17
N SER A 428 23.72 -52.02 -80.54
CA SER A 428 23.83 -50.74 -81.23
C SER A 428 25.16 -50.72 -82.01
N ASP A 429 25.18 -51.19 -83.27
CA ASP A 429 26.30 -51.13 -84.24
C ASP A 429 27.74 -51.33 -83.68
N GLY A 430 27.88 -52.05 -82.57
CA GLY A 430 29.02 -51.91 -81.67
C GLY A 430 29.29 -53.18 -80.87
N GLY A 431 29.31 -54.32 -81.56
CA GLY A 431 29.73 -55.60 -81.00
C GLY A 431 28.79 -56.24 -79.98
N LEU A 432 28.79 -57.58 -79.94
CA LEU A 432 28.20 -58.39 -78.88
C LEU A 432 29.23 -58.53 -77.76
N ASN A 433 28.91 -58.01 -76.57
CA ASN A 433 29.71 -58.25 -75.37
C ASN A 433 29.05 -59.33 -74.50
N PRO A 434 29.60 -60.57 -74.48
CA PRO A 434 29.00 -61.66 -73.73
C PRO A 434 29.08 -61.48 -72.20
N GLY A 435 30.02 -60.70 -71.66
CA GLY A 435 30.21 -60.58 -70.20
C GLY A 435 30.32 -61.95 -69.54
N ASP A 436 29.65 -62.18 -68.40
CA ASP A 436 29.55 -63.48 -67.72
C ASP A 436 28.43 -64.39 -68.28
N HIS A 437 27.75 -64.00 -69.36
CA HIS A 437 26.58 -64.71 -69.86
C HIS A 437 26.98 -65.93 -70.69
N THR A 438 26.23 -67.03 -70.49
CA THR A 438 26.38 -68.27 -71.26
C THR A 438 25.39 -68.37 -72.42
N TYR A 439 24.31 -67.59 -72.40
CA TYR A 439 23.21 -67.65 -73.37
C TYR A 439 22.72 -66.25 -73.75
N ILE A 440 22.70 -65.95 -75.04
CA ILE A 440 22.21 -64.69 -75.61
C ILE A 440 21.15 -65.03 -76.66
N ARG A 441 19.95 -64.48 -76.50
CA ARG A 441 18.87 -64.59 -77.48
C ARG A 441 18.70 -63.25 -78.17
N ILE A 442 18.78 -63.24 -79.50
CA ILE A 442 18.73 -62.02 -80.32
C ILE A 442 17.45 -62.03 -81.15
N ASP A 443 16.52 -61.11 -80.86
CA ASP A 443 15.40 -60.82 -81.74
C ASP A 443 15.64 -59.57 -82.60
N ASN A 444 15.10 -59.63 -83.81
CA ASN A 444 14.94 -58.58 -84.81
C ASN A 444 15.49 -57.18 -84.46
N GLN A 445 16.61 -56.73 -85.07
CA GLN A 445 16.99 -55.30 -85.08
C GLN A 445 17.61 -54.82 -86.40
N VAL A 446 17.27 -53.56 -86.72
CA VAL A 446 17.68 -52.64 -87.80
C VAL A 446 18.63 -53.19 -88.87
N SER A 447 18.14 -53.29 -90.11
CA SER A 447 18.89 -53.36 -91.38
C SER A 447 20.38 -53.78 -91.34
N THR A 448 20.67 -55.05 -91.65
CA THR A 448 22.00 -55.56 -92.09
C THR A 448 23.21 -55.28 -91.17
N SER A 449 23.04 -55.08 -89.86
CA SER A 449 24.16 -54.82 -88.96
C SER A 449 25.04 -56.05 -88.76
N ILE A 450 26.29 -55.92 -89.19
CA ILE A 450 27.37 -56.89 -88.94
C ILE A 450 27.88 -56.66 -87.51
N THR A 451 27.88 -57.67 -86.65
CA THR A 451 28.34 -57.55 -85.26
C THR A 451 29.61 -58.37 -85.00
N SER A 452 30.54 -57.86 -84.20
CA SER A 452 31.73 -58.59 -83.72
C SER A 452 31.52 -59.07 -82.29
N ILE A 453 32.10 -60.21 -81.89
CA ILE A 453 32.05 -60.67 -80.50
C ILE A 453 33.29 -60.14 -79.76
N SER A 454 33.14 -59.53 -78.59
CA SER A 454 34.30 -59.17 -77.74
C SER A 454 34.91 -60.40 -77.08
N ASN A 455 36.10 -60.28 -76.47
CA ASN A 455 36.78 -61.40 -75.82
C ASN A 455 35.95 -62.02 -74.68
N GLY A 456 36.14 -63.32 -74.46
CA GLY A 456 35.67 -64.01 -73.26
C GLY A 456 36.46 -63.61 -72.01
N LEU A 457 35.86 -63.81 -70.85
CA LEU A 457 36.43 -63.43 -69.55
C LEU A 457 37.34 -64.52 -68.95
N GLU A 458 37.06 -65.80 -69.24
CA GLU A 458 37.85 -66.93 -68.74
C GLU A 458 37.95 -68.08 -69.76
N ILE A 459 39.07 -68.82 -69.73
CA ILE A 459 39.26 -70.02 -70.56
C ILE A 459 38.18 -71.04 -70.21
N GLY A 460 37.46 -71.51 -71.23
CA GLY A 460 36.36 -72.45 -71.07
C GLY A 460 34.98 -71.80 -70.99
N GLN A 461 34.89 -70.46 -70.98
CA GLN A 461 33.61 -69.77 -71.06
C GLN A 461 32.85 -70.22 -72.30
N MET A 462 31.60 -70.64 -72.11
CA MET A 462 30.70 -70.97 -73.21
C MET A 462 29.82 -69.78 -73.56
N LEU A 463 29.55 -69.61 -74.84
CA LEU A 463 28.62 -68.60 -75.36
C LEU A 463 27.69 -69.26 -76.36
N ILE A 464 26.41 -69.30 -76.03
CA ILE A 464 25.35 -69.77 -76.93
C ILE A 464 24.61 -68.54 -77.43
N ILE A 465 24.47 -68.42 -78.76
CA ILE A 465 23.69 -67.36 -79.38
C ILE A 465 22.55 -68.04 -80.14
N GLU A 466 21.31 -67.69 -79.79
CA GLU A 466 20.10 -68.05 -80.53
C GLU A 466 19.60 -66.80 -81.25
N TYR A 467 19.40 -66.88 -82.56
CA TYR A 467 18.79 -65.80 -83.34
C TYR A 467 17.33 -66.12 -83.61
N ILE A 468 16.42 -65.22 -83.24
CA ILE A 468 14.97 -65.35 -83.41
C ILE A 468 14.37 -64.15 -84.16
N GLY A 469 15.22 -63.37 -84.85
CA GLY A 469 14.77 -62.23 -85.63
C GLY A 469 14.18 -62.63 -86.99
N ASN A 470 13.44 -61.70 -87.60
CA ASN A 470 12.75 -61.93 -88.87
C ASN A 470 13.64 -61.79 -90.11
N ASN A 471 14.92 -61.44 -89.94
CA ASN A 471 15.91 -61.23 -91.01
C ASN A 471 17.10 -62.19 -90.80
N SER A 472 18.28 -61.86 -91.32
CA SER A 472 19.52 -62.56 -90.99
C SER A 472 20.47 -61.66 -90.18
N LEU A 473 21.24 -62.25 -89.26
CA LEU A 473 22.28 -61.60 -88.46
C LEU A 473 23.66 -62.08 -88.92
N THR A 474 24.58 -61.18 -89.26
CA THR A 474 25.96 -61.55 -89.59
C THR A 474 26.90 -61.30 -88.41
N ILE A 475 27.56 -62.35 -87.93
CA ILE A 475 28.67 -62.31 -87.00
C ILE A 475 29.98 -62.19 -87.78
N ARG A 476 30.74 -61.11 -87.58
CA ARG A 476 32.03 -60.88 -88.23
C ARG A 476 33.12 -61.73 -87.60
N ASN A 477 33.97 -62.31 -88.44
CA ASN A 477 35.29 -62.74 -88.02
C ASN A 477 36.17 -61.50 -87.80
N ASN A 478 36.18 -60.99 -86.57
CA ASN A 478 36.91 -59.79 -86.19
C ASN A 478 38.20 -60.11 -85.42
N GLY A 479 38.82 -61.26 -85.69
CA GLY A 479 40.04 -61.71 -84.99
C GLY A 479 39.78 -62.29 -83.59
N ASN A 480 38.69 -61.93 -82.92
CA ASN A 480 38.28 -62.51 -81.63
C ASN A 480 37.49 -63.82 -81.79
N THR A 481 37.08 -64.17 -83.00
CA THR A 481 36.35 -65.40 -83.32
C THR A 481 37.15 -66.20 -84.35
N LYS A 482 37.51 -67.45 -84.06
CA LYS A 482 38.15 -68.35 -85.02
C LYS A 482 37.12 -69.00 -85.95
N MET A 483 36.43 -68.16 -86.71
CA MET A 483 35.55 -68.60 -87.80
C MET A 483 36.30 -68.63 -89.13
N ALA A 484 35.88 -69.47 -90.07
CA ALA A 484 36.47 -69.51 -91.41
C ALA A 484 36.21 -68.22 -92.21
N THR A 485 35.02 -67.63 -92.05
CA THR A 485 34.55 -66.37 -92.64
C THR A 485 33.49 -65.75 -91.73
N ASP A 486 33.02 -64.54 -92.05
CA ASP A 486 31.79 -64.00 -91.46
C ASP A 486 30.65 -65.01 -91.58
N PHE A 487 29.84 -65.14 -90.53
CA PHE A 487 28.78 -66.14 -90.43
C PHE A 487 27.42 -65.47 -90.30
N THR A 488 26.49 -65.85 -91.16
CA THR A 488 25.11 -65.35 -91.14
C THR A 488 24.16 -66.37 -90.50
N MET A 489 23.51 -65.94 -89.42
CA MET A 489 22.44 -66.62 -88.69
C MET A 489 21.08 -66.21 -89.26
N ASP A 490 20.27 -67.18 -89.61
CA ASP A 490 18.85 -66.99 -89.98
C ASP A 490 17.96 -67.28 -88.76
N ILE A 491 16.65 -67.01 -88.88
CA ILE A 491 15.67 -67.27 -87.82
C ILE A 491 15.80 -68.71 -87.27
N ASP A 492 15.78 -68.84 -85.95
CA ASP A 492 15.96 -70.05 -85.15
C ASP A 492 17.35 -70.72 -85.23
N ASP A 493 18.33 -70.08 -85.88
CA ASP A 493 19.71 -70.57 -85.87
C ASP A 493 20.32 -70.42 -84.47
N ILE A 494 21.09 -71.44 -84.06
CA ILE A 494 21.84 -71.44 -82.80
C ILE A 494 23.32 -71.69 -83.11
N ILE A 495 24.20 -70.87 -82.54
CA ILE A 495 25.64 -71.10 -82.57
C ILE A 495 26.19 -71.15 -81.15
N THR A 496 27.17 -72.01 -80.93
CA THR A 496 27.83 -72.18 -79.64
C THR A 496 29.33 -72.01 -79.81
N PHE A 497 29.90 -71.14 -78.98
CA PHE A 497 31.34 -70.91 -78.88
C PHE A 497 31.89 -71.33 -77.53
N ILE A 498 33.19 -71.61 -77.51
CA ILE A 498 34.01 -71.69 -76.30
C ILE A 498 35.21 -70.75 -76.41
N TRP A 499 35.48 -70.00 -75.35
CA TRP A 499 36.67 -69.16 -75.27
C TRP A 499 37.90 -70.00 -74.91
N ASN A 500 38.94 -69.96 -75.72
CA ASN A 500 40.19 -70.71 -75.45
C ASN A 500 41.28 -69.88 -74.75
N GLY A 501 41.00 -68.60 -74.43
CA GLY A 501 41.97 -67.65 -73.88
C GLY A 501 42.47 -66.61 -74.89
N SER A 502 42.31 -66.85 -76.19
CA SER A 502 42.67 -65.93 -77.27
C SER A 502 41.53 -65.63 -78.23
N ASP A 503 40.72 -66.64 -78.55
CA ASP A 503 39.66 -66.59 -79.56
C ASP A 503 38.44 -67.40 -79.10
N TRP A 504 37.26 -66.99 -79.59
CA TRP A 504 36.05 -67.81 -79.56
C TRP A 504 36.16 -68.90 -80.62
N ILE A 505 36.17 -70.15 -80.19
CA ILE A 505 36.14 -71.32 -81.05
C ILE A 505 34.68 -71.75 -81.21
N GLU A 506 34.20 -71.84 -82.45
CA GLU A 506 32.89 -72.44 -82.73
C GLU A 506 32.93 -73.93 -82.37
N ILE A 507 32.06 -74.35 -81.46
CA ILE A 507 31.89 -75.76 -81.07
C ILE A 507 30.82 -76.41 -81.93
N SER A 508 29.72 -75.70 -82.13
CA SER A 508 28.51 -76.24 -82.74
C SER A 508 27.73 -75.12 -83.40
N ARG A 509 27.12 -75.45 -84.52
CA ARG A 509 26.11 -74.64 -85.17
C ARG A 509 24.93 -75.50 -85.55
N ARG A 510 23.74 -74.97 -85.35
CA ARG A 510 22.48 -75.50 -85.87
C ARG A 510 21.91 -74.44 -86.79
N LYS A 511 21.77 -74.77 -88.07
CA LYS A 511 20.95 -74.03 -89.02
C LYS A 511 19.62 -74.74 -89.12
N ASN A 512 18.51 -74.05 -88.80
CA ASN A 512 17.13 -74.56 -88.76
C ASN A 512 16.96 -76.08 -88.57
#